data_AF-A0A537IXA7-F1
#
_entry.id   AF-A0A537IXA7-F1
#
_cell.length_a   1.000
_cell.length_b   1.000
_cell.length_c   1.000
_cell.angle_alpha   90.00
_cell.angle_beta   90.00
_cell.angle_gamma   90.00
#
_symmetry.space_group_name_H-M   'P 1'
#
loop_
_entity.id
_entity.type
_entity.pdbx_description
1 polymer ?
#
loop_
_entity_poly.entity_id
_entity_poly.type
_entity_poly.pdbx_seq_one_letter_code
_entity_poly.pdbx_strand_id
1 'polypeptide(L)'
;MRKALVVGGLLVLAFSAVLGLLLDSKGFGVNLLAGLVILVVGIGTTLFVIDRYQEFHRKERWAKTQAFTLNAIAVHLGEITGSLFLHYPLSSQAVSLFNVHSTPRDPALLNAFDAILEELRQARKVTAKDESSSDAAVGYYEALQWDFAEISNVLIPRVLESPADQSLIDSLVAFDGARRELRHAIIAH
;
A
#
# COMPACT_ATOMS: atom_id res chain seq x y z
N MET A 1 0.10 -40.31 -26.12
CA MET A 1 -0.48 -40.54 -24.78
C MET A 1 -1.74 -39.72 -24.50
N ARG A 2 -1.73 -38.38 -24.55
CA ARG A 2 -2.93 -37.54 -24.27
C ARG A 2 -4.19 -37.91 -25.07
N LYS A 3 -4.05 -38.16 -26.38
CA LYS A 3 -5.19 -38.54 -27.25
C LYS A 3 -5.78 -39.92 -26.89
N ALA A 4 -4.95 -40.89 -26.54
CA ALA A 4 -5.40 -42.23 -26.15
C ALA A 4 -6.17 -42.23 -24.82
N LEU A 5 -5.75 -41.38 -23.86
CA LEU A 5 -6.48 -41.17 -22.61
C LEU A 5 -7.85 -40.52 -22.82
N VAL A 6 -7.94 -39.51 -23.70
CA VAL A 6 -9.22 -38.85 -24.03
C VAL A 6 -10.16 -39.82 -24.74
N VAL A 7 -9.66 -40.57 -25.73
CA VAL A 7 -10.47 -41.55 -26.47
C VAL A 7 -10.92 -42.70 -25.56
N GLY A 8 -10.01 -43.23 -24.72
CA GLY A 8 -10.34 -44.26 -23.74
C GLY A 8 -11.39 -43.80 -22.74
N GLY A 9 -11.26 -42.58 -22.21
CA GLY A 9 -12.25 -42.00 -21.28
C GLY A 9 -13.63 -41.83 -21.92
N LEU A 10 -13.69 -41.34 -23.17
CA LEU A 10 -14.94 -41.21 -23.91
C LEU A 10 -15.62 -42.56 -24.16
N LEU A 11 -14.85 -43.61 -24.49
CA LEU A 11 -15.39 -44.95 -24.70
C LEU A 11 -15.99 -45.54 -23.40
N VAL A 12 -15.32 -45.36 -22.26
CA VAL A 12 -15.83 -45.81 -20.95
C VAL A 12 -17.12 -45.07 -20.58
N LEU A 13 -17.19 -43.76 -20.81
CA LEU A 13 -18.41 -42.97 -20.57
C LEU A 13 -19.56 -43.43 -21.47
N ALA A 14 -19.30 -43.64 -22.76
CA ALA A 14 -20.30 -44.11 -23.71
C ALA A 14 -20.83 -45.51 -23.34
N PHE A 15 -19.93 -46.44 -23.02
CA PHE A 15 -20.30 -47.80 -22.63
C PHE A 15 -21.10 -47.84 -21.33
N SER A 16 -20.69 -47.05 -20.34
CA SER A 16 -21.41 -46.94 -19.05
C SER A 16 -22.80 -46.32 -19.21
N ALA A 17 -22.95 -45.33 -20.10
CA ALA A 17 -24.24 -44.72 -20.40
C ALA A 17 -25.19 -45.70 -21.10
N VAL A 18 -24.69 -46.46 -22.08
CA VAL A 18 -25.48 -47.47 -22.80
C VAL A 18 -25.92 -48.60 -21.87
N LEU A 19 -24.99 -49.16 -21.07
CA LEU A 19 -25.33 -50.20 -20.10
C LEU A 19 -26.29 -49.72 -19.01
N GLY A 20 -26.10 -48.51 -18.48
CA GLY A 20 -26.96 -47.94 -17.47
C GLY A 20 -28.41 -47.75 -17.96
N LEU A 21 -28.57 -47.27 -19.20
CA LEU A 21 -29.90 -47.11 -19.81
C LEU A 21 -30.59 -48.45 -20.11
N LEU A 22 -29.82 -49.49 -20.47
CA LEU A 22 -30.35 -50.83 -20.78
C LEU A 22 -30.75 -51.62 -19.53
N LEU A 23 -30.00 -51.48 -18.43
CA LEU A 23 -30.24 -52.23 -17.19
C LEU A 23 -31.36 -51.62 -16.34
N ASP A 24 -31.29 -50.30 -16.09
CA ASP A 24 -32.29 -49.57 -15.30
C ASP A 24 -32.27 -48.08 -15.69
N SER A 25 -33.04 -47.75 -16.72
CA SER A 25 -33.14 -46.37 -17.22
C SER A 25 -33.59 -45.35 -16.17
N LYS A 26 -34.45 -45.74 -15.22
CA LYS A 26 -34.95 -44.85 -14.17
C LYS A 26 -33.89 -44.63 -13.10
N GLY A 27 -33.29 -45.71 -12.57
CA GLY A 27 -32.21 -45.61 -11.59
C GLY A 27 -30.97 -44.90 -12.15
N PHE A 28 -30.62 -45.18 -13.41
CA PHE A 28 -29.53 -44.50 -14.11
C PHE A 28 -29.80 -43.00 -14.27
N GLY A 29 -31.00 -42.61 -14.69
CA GLY A 29 -31.38 -41.20 -14.83
C GLY A 29 -31.31 -40.43 -13.51
N VAL A 30 -31.81 -41.02 -12.41
CA VAL A 30 -31.73 -40.44 -11.06
C VAL A 30 -30.27 -40.30 -10.60
N ASN A 31 -29.45 -41.31 -10.80
CA ASN A 31 -28.03 -41.27 -10.42
C ASN A 31 -27.24 -40.25 -11.25
N LEU A 32 -27.52 -40.13 -12.55
CA LEU A 32 -26.90 -39.14 -13.41
C LEU A 32 -27.27 -37.72 -12.98
N LEU A 33 -28.55 -37.46 -12.70
CA LEU A 33 -29.02 -36.17 -12.22
C LEU A 33 -28.41 -35.83 -10.85
N ALA A 34 -28.37 -36.78 -9.92
CA ALA A 34 -27.74 -36.60 -8.61
C ALA A 34 -26.25 -36.29 -8.74
N GLY A 35 -25.54 -37.00 -9.63
CA GLY A 35 -24.14 -36.73 -9.93
C GLY A 35 -23.92 -35.31 -10.49
N LEU A 36 -24.80 -34.86 -11.39
CA LEU A 36 -24.74 -33.51 -11.96
C LEU A 36 -24.99 -32.44 -10.88
N VAL A 37 -25.99 -32.63 -10.02
CA VAL A 37 -26.28 -31.72 -8.90
C VAL A 37 -25.11 -31.66 -7.93
N ILE A 38 -24.54 -32.81 -7.54
CA ILE A 38 -23.37 -32.88 -6.65
C ILE A 38 -22.18 -32.17 -7.29
N LEU A 39 -21.96 -32.35 -8.59
CA LEU A 39 -20.87 -31.68 -9.31
C LEU A 39 -21.05 -30.16 -9.34
N VAL A 40 -22.25 -29.68 -9.66
CA VAL A 40 -22.55 -28.24 -9.69
C VAL A 40 -22.41 -27.62 -8.29
N VAL A 41 -22.99 -28.25 -7.27
CA VAL A 41 -22.90 -27.78 -5.88
C VAL A 41 -21.46 -27.84 -5.38
N GLY A 42 -20.73 -28.91 -5.71
CA GLY A 42 -19.33 -29.09 -5.34
C GLY A 42 -18.46 -27.99 -5.94
N ILE A 43 -18.59 -27.73 -7.25
CA ILE A 43 -17.88 -26.64 -7.92
C ILE A 43 -18.23 -25.30 -7.28
N GLY A 44 -19.51 -25.00 -7.08
CA GLY A 44 -19.95 -23.75 -6.46
C GLY A 44 -19.37 -23.56 -5.05
N THR A 45 -19.40 -24.61 -4.23
CA THR A 45 -18.85 -24.60 -2.87
C THR A 45 -17.34 -24.40 -2.89
N THR A 46 -16.62 -25.12 -3.76
CA THR A 46 -15.18 -24.97 -3.91
C THR A 46 -14.80 -23.55 -4.33
N LEU A 47 -15.49 -22.98 -5.32
CA LEU A 47 -15.26 -21.60 -5.75
C LEU A 47 -15.52 -20.60 -4.61
N PHE A 48 -16.62 -20.76 -3.88
CA PHE A 48 -16.96 -19.91 -2.73
C PHE A 48 -15.89 -19.97 -1.63
N VAL A 49 -15.43 -21.17 -1.27
CA VAL A 49 -14.39 -21.36 -0.25
C VAL A 49 -13.06 -20.77 -0.70
N ILE A 50 -12.65 -21.01 -1.95
CA ILE A 50 -11.41 -20.46 -2.51
C ILE A 50 -11.47 -18.93 -2.53
N ASP A 51 -12.57 -18.34 -3.00
CA ASP A 51 -12.72 -16.89 -3.06
C ASP A 51 -12.64 -16.28 -1.66
N ARG A 52 -13.36 -16.85 -0.69
CA ARG A 52 -13.34 -16.39 0.70
C ARG A 52 -11.96 -16.53 1.34
N TYR A 53 -11.27 -17.62 1.09
CA TYR A 53 -9.92 -17.88 1.56
C TYR A 53 -8.91 -16.89 0.95
N GLN A 54 -8.99 -16.66 -0.36
CA GLN A 54 -8.15 -15.69 -1.05
C GLN A 54 -8.43 -14.27 -0.56
N GLU A 55 -9.68 -13.89 -0.38
CA GLU A 55 -10.08 -12.59 0.17
C GLU A 55 -9.49 -12.38 1.57
N PHE A 56 -9.60 -13.38 2.45
CA PHE A 56 -9.04 -13.34 3.79
C PHE A 56 -7.51 -13.13 3.77
N HIS A 57 -6.77 -13.93 3.01
CA HIS A 57 -5.32 -13.78 2.91
C HIS A 57 -4.88 -12.51 2.18
N ARG A 58 -5.70 -12.00 1.26
CA ARG A 58 -5.47 -10.70 0.63
C ARG A 58 -5.56 -9.59 1.67
N LYS A 59 -6.61 -9.58 2.50
CA LYS A 59 -6.79 -8.64 3.62
C LYS A 59 -5.63 -8.73 4.61
N GLU A 60 -5.23 -9.94 5.00
CA GLU A 60 -4.13 -10.14 5.96
C GLU A 60 -2.78 -9.66 5.41
N ARG A 61 -2.47 -9.99 4.15
CA ARG A 61 -1.23 -9.52 3.50
C ARG A 61 -1.24 -8.00 3.34
N TRP A 62 -2.37 -7.42 2.94
CA TRP A 62 -2.50 -5.97 2.82
C TRP A 62 -2.36 -5.26 4.16
N ALA A 63 -2.90 -5.79 5.25
CA ALA A 63 -2.71 -5.20 6.58
C ALA A 63 -1.22 -5.13 6.96
N LYS A 64 -0.46 -6.20 6.68
CA LYS A 64 0.99 -6.24 6.91
C LYS A 64 1.74 -5.24 6.01
N THR A 65 1.41 -5.21 4.73
CA THR A 65 2.01 -4.27 3.76
C THR A 65 1.66 -2.82 4.08
N GLN A 66 0.44 -2.54 4.54
CA GLN A 66 -0.03 -1.21 4.91
C GLN A 66 0.75 -0.69 6.12
N ALA A 67 0.89 -1.48 7.18
CA ALA A 67 1.67 -1.09 8.35
C ALA A 67 3.13 -0.79 7.97
N PHE A 68 3.75 -1.63 7.14
CA PHE A 68 5.09 -1.41 6.63
C PHE A 68 5.21 -0.13 5.79
N THR A 69 4.24 0.12 4.91
CA THR A 69 4.21 1.30 4.03
C THR A 69 4.04 2.58 4.84
N LEU A 70 3.13 2.59 5.82
CA LEU A 70 2.94 3.75 6.70
C LEU A 70 4.16 4.03 7.56
N ASN A 71 4.84 2.99 8.04
CA ASN A 71 6.09 3.16 8.75
C ASN A 71 7.19 3.72 7.84
N ALA A 72 7.28 3.26 6.59
CA ALA A 72 8.22 3.82 5.62
C ALA A 72 7.94 5.31 5.35
N ILE A 73 6.68 5.70 5.17
CA ILE A 73 6.28 7.11 5.03
C ILE A 73 6.72 7.91 6.27
N ALA A 74 6.46 7.40 7.47
CA ALA A 74 6.89 8.07 8.71
C ALA A 74 8.41 8.21 8.81
N VAL A 75 9.18 7.22 8.32
CA VAL A 75 10.65 7.29 8.22
C VAL A 75 11.09 8.44 7.33
N HIS A 76 10.61 8.49 6.10
CA HIS A 76 10.97 9.56 5.17
C HIS A 76 10.53 10.94 5.66
N LEU A 77 9.38 11.07 6.31
CA LEU A 77 8.95 12.34 6.93
C LEU A 77 9.87 12.77 8.08
N GLY A 78 10.39 11.81 8.85
CA GLY A 78 11.39 12.07 9.88
C GLY A 78 12.72 12.55 9.28
N GLU A 79 13.20 11.91 8.21
CA GLU A 79 14.41 12.34 7.48
C GLU A 79 14.23 13.73 6.87
N ILE A 80 13.07 14.00 6.25
CA ILE A 80 12.71 15.33 5.72
C ILE A 80 12.83 16.38 6.82
N THR A 81 12.23 16.11 7.99
CA THR A 81 12.25 17.06 9.10
C THR A 81 13.65 17.18 9.73
N GLY A 82 14.38 16.07 9.80
CA GLY A 82 15.76 16.03 10.30
C GLY A 82 16.73 16.85 9.43
N SER A 83 16.53 16.83 8.11
CA SER A 83 17.33 17.60 7.16
C SER A 83 17.24 19.12 7.40
N LEU A 84 16.14 19.63 7.98
CA LEU A 84 16.03 21.05 8.34
C LEU A 84 17.16 21.50 9.28
N PHE A 85 17.60 20.63 10.20
CA PHE A 85 18.67 20.96 11.16
C PHE A 85 20.06 21.05 10.51
N LEU A 86 20.23 20.47 9.32
CA LEU A 86 21.48 20.60 8.58
C LEU A 86 21.63 22.00 7.97
N HIS A 87 20.51 22.67 7.73
CA HIS A 87 20.45 23.95 7.03
C HIS A 87 20.10 25.12 7.95
N TYR A 88 19.27 24.88 8.98
CA TYR A 88 18.76 25.90 9.89
C TYR A 88 19.13 25.61 11.36
N PRO A 89 19.53 26.63 12.13
CA PRO A 89 19.86 26.48 13.54
C PRO A 89 18.60 26.42 14.42
N LEU A 90 17.88 25.30 14.34
CA LEU A 90 16.65 25.03 15.11
C LEU A 90 16.95 24.60 16.56
N SER A 91 16.02 24.87 17.48
CA SER A 91 16.16 24.56 18.89
C SER A 91 16.00 23.06 19.21
N SER A 92 16.45 22.65 20.40
CA SER A 92 16.45 21.25 20.84
C SER A 92 15.05 20.65 21.05
N GLN A 93 13.97 21.44 21.02
CA GLN A 93 12.60 20.93 21.11
C GLN A 93 12.25 20.01 19.93
N ALA A 94 12.89 20.25 18.80
CA ALA A 94 12.71 19.48 17.58
C ALA A 94 13.45 18.12 17.62
N VAL A 95 14.25 17.82 18.65
CA VAL A 95 14.88 16.50 18.85
C VAL A 95 13.84 15.39 19.05
N SER A 96 12.66 15.76 19.56
CA SER A 96 11.51 14.85 19.67
C SER A 96 11.07 14.25 18.33
N LEU A 97 11.36 14.91 17.20
CA LEU A 97 11.03 14.42 15.86
C LEU A 97 11.91 13.28 15.37
N PHE A 98 13.15 13.19 15.85
CA PHE A 98 13.99 12.01 15.57
C PHE A 98 13.42 10.73 16.22
N ASN A 99 12.49 10.87 17.17
CA ASN A 99 11.79 9.75 17.81
C ASN A 99 10.42 9.44 17.18
N VAL A 100 10.04 10.08 16.05
CA VAL A 100 8.79 9.79 15.31
C VAL A 100 8.60 8.31 15.04
N HIS A 101 9.68 7.61 14.71
CA HIS A 101 9.66 6.19 14.38
C HIS A 101 9.34 5.30 15.60
N SER A 102 9.57 5.83 16.81
CA SER A 102 9.36 5.12 18.08
C SER A 102 8.00 5.45 18.70
N THR A 103 7.47 6.67 18.50
CA THR A 103 6.21 7.13 19.09
C THR A 103 5.36 7.95 18.09
N PRO A 104 4.80 7.32 17.05
CA PRO A 104 4.13 8.02 15.92
C PRO A 104 2.80 8.71 16.26
N ARG A 105 2.33 8.66 17.51
CA ARG A 105 1.06 9.27 17.97
C ARG A 105 1.22 10.15 19.21
N ASP A 106 2.43 10.60 19.50
CA ASP A 106 2.65 11.52 20.62
C ASP A 106 2.02 12.90 20.27
N PRO A 107 1.09 13.45 21.06
CA PRO A 107 0.58 14.81 20.85
C PRO A 107 1.68 15.87 20.92
N ALA A 108 2.77 15.60 21.66
CA ALA A 108 3.93 16.49 21.72
C ALA A 108 4.61 16.64 20.36
N LEU A 109 4.47 15.65 19.47
CA LEU A 109 5.04 15.64 18.14
C LEU A 109 4.35 16.63 17.19
N LEU A 110 3.02 16.78 17.30
CA LEU A 110 2.28 17.80 16.54
C LEU A 110 2.67 19.21 17.00
N ASN A 111 2.77 19.42 18.31
CA ASN A 111 3.20 20.71 18.87
C ASN A 111 4.65 21.07 18.47
N ALA A 112 5.51 20.06 18.27
CA ALA A 112 6.88 20.27 17.82
C ALA A 112 6.95 20.80 16.38
N PHE A 113 6.05 20.36 15.48
CA PHE A 113 5.99 20.89 14.12
C PHE A 113 5.59 22.37 14.08
N ASP A 114 4.60 22.79 14.88
CA ASP A 114 4.20 24.19 14.96
C ASP A 114 5.33 25.07 15.52
N ALA A 115 6.05 24.58 16.53
CA ALA A 115 7.21 25.26 17.09
C ALA A 115 8.33 25.44 16.05
N ILE A 116 8.61 24.40 15.25
CA ILE A 116 9.61 24.47 14.17
C ILE A 116 9.20 25.44 13.07
N LEU A 117 7.94 25.43 12.65
CA LEU A 117 7.44 26.36 11.65
C LEU A 117 7.61 27.80 12.11
N GLU A 118 7.35 28.08 13.38
CA GLU A 118 7.54 29.41 13.95
C GLU A 118 9.03 29.78 14.05
N GLU A 119 9.89 28.84 14.43
CA GLU A 119 11.35 29.04 14.40
C GLU A 119 11.87 29.30 12.99
N LEU A 120 11.41 28.57 11.98
CA LEU A 120 11.77 28.78 10.58
C LEU A 120 11.32 30.15 10.06
N ARG A 121 10.13 30.63 10.46
CA ARG A 121 9.67 31.98 10.13
C ARG A 121 10.55 33.07 10.74
N GLN A 122 11.07 32.83 11.94
CA GLN A 122 11.91 33.77 12.67
C GLN A 122 13.40 33.60 12.37
N ALA A 123 13.78 32.51 11.68
CA ALA A 123 15.16 32.17 11.36
C ALA A 123 15.75 33.18 10.36
N ARG A 124 16.46 34.17 10.92
CA ARG A 124 17.21 35.17 10.14
C ARG A 124 18.63 34.71 9.79
N LYS A 125 19.08 33.59 10.36
CA LYS A 125 20.44 33.05 10.23
C LYS A 125 20.35 31.61 9.72
N VAL A 126 21.13 31.36 8.68
CA VAL A 126 21.41 30.04 8.12
C VAL A 126 22.64 29.45 8.78
N THR A 127 22.81 28.13 8.72
CA THR A 127 24.05 27.51 9.20
C THR A 127 25.26 27.99 8.37
N ALA A 128 26.46 27.95 8.94
CA ALA A 128 27.68 28.49 8.33
C ALA A 128 28.08 27.82 6.99
N LYS A 129 27.42 26.72 6.62
CA LYS A 129 27.65 26.00 5.37
C LYS A 129 26.95 26.65 4.17
N ASP A 130 25.87 27.39 4.42
CA ASP A 130 25.06 28.00 3.36
C ASP A 130 25.32 29.52 3.32
N GLU A 131 25.65 30.06 2.13
CA GLU A 131 26.03 31.47 1.96
C GLU A 131 24.84 32.43 2.14
N SER A 132 23.62 31.94 1.86
CA SER A 132 22.38 32.69 2.03
C SER A 132 21.21 31.79 2.43
N SER A 133 20.13 32.41 2.94
CA SER A 133 18.89 31.68 3.28
C SER A 133 18.24 31.02 2.07
N SER A 134 18.51 31.56 0.88
CA SER A 134 18.09 30.99 -0.39
C SER A 134 18.87 29.70 -0.70
N ASP A 135 20.20 29.76 -0.64
CA ASP A 135 21.05 28.60 -0.94
C ASP A 135 20.76 27.44 0.01
N ALA A 136 20.43 27.72 1.27
CA ALA A 136 19.96 26.72 2.21
C ALA A 136 18.59 26.13 1.85
N ALA A 137 17.66 26.93 1.35
CA ALA A 137 16.35 26.43 0.91
C ALA A 137 16.49 25.54 -0.33
N VAL A 138 17.37 25.92 -1.27
CA VAL A 138 17.73 25.11 -2.44
C VAL A 138 18.42 23.81 -2.00
N GLY A 139 19.45 23.89 -1.16
CA GLY A 139 20.20 22.74 -0.66
C GLY A 139 19.32 21.77 0.14
N TYR A 140 18.43 22.30 0.98
CA TYR A 140 17.40 21.52 1.65
C TYR A 140 16.50 20.82 0.63
N TYR A 141 15.94 21.55 -0.35
CA TYR A 141 15.09 20.97 -1.39
C TYR A 141 15.80 19.86 -2.18
N GLU A 142 17.05 20.07 -2.57
CA GLU A 142 17.87 19.08 -3.26
C GLU A 142 18.07 17.81 -2.44
N ALA A 143 18.35 17.95 -1.13
CA ALA A 143 18.50 16.83 -0.21
C ALA A 143 17.21 15.99 -0.11
N LEU A 144 16.04 16.61 -0.25
CA LEU A 144 14.75 15.94 -0.11
C LEU A 144 14.21 15.30 -1.39
N GLN A 145 14.82 15.54 -2.55
CA GLN A 145 14.26 15.06 -3.82
C GLN A 145 14.04 13.54 -3.84
N TRP A 146 14.96 12.79 -3.21
CA TRP A 146 14.85 11.34 -3.14
C TRP A 146 13.69 10.91 -2.24
N ASP A 147 13.57 11.45 -1.03
CA ASP A 147 12.46 11.14 -0.11
C ASP A 147 11.09 11.52 -0.72
N PHE A 148 11.02 12.67 -1.37
CA PHE A 148 9.83 13.11 -2.09
C PHE A 148 9.47 12.20 -3.27
N ALA A 149 10.46 11.68 -3.98
CA ALA A 149 10.22 10.74 -5.07
C ALA A 149 9.73 9.39 -4.53
N GLU A 150 10.34 8.88 -3.46
CA GLU A 150 9.95 7.61 -2.84
C GLU A 150 8.53 7.68 -2.26
N ILE A 151 8.21 8.73 -1.48
CA ILE A 151 6.86 8.93 -0.94
C ILE A 151 5.84 9.04 -2.07
N SER A 152 6.02 9.95 -3.05
CA SER A 152 4.98 10.21 -4.06
C SER A 152 4.85 9.12 -5.12
N ASN A 153 5.96 8.52 -5.56
CA ASN A 153 5.93 7.58 -6.70
C ASN A 153 5.80 6.12 -6.27
N VAL A 154 6.17 5.79 -5.03
CA VAL A 154 6.19 4.40 -4.54
C VAL A 154 5.20 4.20 -3.40
N LEU A 155 5.26 5.04 -2.36
CA LEU A 155 4.52 4.78 -1.11
C LEU A 155 3.06 5.24 -1.16
N ILE A 156 2.76 6.44 -1.66
CA ILE A 156 1.39 6.97 -1.80
C ILE A 156 0.52 6.03 -2.66
N PRO A 157 0.94 5.60 -3.87
CA PRO A 157 0.14 4.69 -4.68
C PRO A 157 -0.21 3.38 -3.95
N ARG A 158 0.73 2.83 -3.19
CA ARG A 158 0.51 1.61 -2.39
C ARG A 158 -0.50 1.80 -1.26
N VAL A 159 -0.58 3.00 -0.69
CA VAL A 159 -1.61 3.32 0.32
C VAL A 159 -2.99 3.44 -0.34
N LEU A 160 -3.08 4.00 -1.55
CA LEU A 160 -4.35 4.16 -2.28
C LEU A 160 -4.94 2.82 -2.76
N GLU A 161 -4.11 1.81 -3.01
CA GLU A 161 -4.56 0.46 -3.37
C GLU A 161 -5.14 -0.33 -2.17
N SER A 162 -4.87 0.12 -0.95
CA SER A 162 -5.40 -0.46 0.28
C SER A 162 -6.77 0.16 0.61
N PRO A 163 -7.66 -0.54 1.34
CA PRO A 163 -8.76 0.11 2.06
C PRO A 163 -8.17 1.03 3.15
N ALA A 164 -7.71 2.21 2.74
CA ALA A 164 -7.17 3.25 3.59
C ALA A 164 -8.29 4.18 4.07
N ASP A 165 -8.07 4.78 5.24
CA ASP A 165 -8.93 5.83 5.78
C ASP A 165 -8.93 7.03 4.82
N GLN A 166 -10.11 7.58 4.51
CA GLN A 166 -10.25 8.73 3.64
C GLN A 166 -9.43 9.93 4.14
N SER A 167 -9.34 10.11 5.47
CA SER A 167 -8.55 11.19 6.07
C SER A 167 -7.05 11.07 5.78
N LEU A 168 -6.53 9.84 5.72
CA LEU A 168 -5.15 9.57 5.35
C LEU A 168 -4.93 9.86 3.86
N ILE A 169 -5.86 9.44 3.00
CA ILE A 169 -5.81 9.73 1.56
C ILE A 169 -5.76 11.23 1.33
N ASP A 170 -6.65 11.99 1.96
CA ASP A 170 -6.73 13.44 1.82
C ASP A 170 -5.40 14.11 2.29
N SER A 171 -4.80 13.61 3.36
CA SER A 171 -3.52 14.10 3.88
C SER A 171 -2.35 13.82 2.91
N LEU A 172 -2.33 12.65 2.27
CA LEU A 172 -1.31 12.30 1.27
C LEU A 172 -1.46 13.12 -0.01
N VAL A 173 -2.68 13.43 -0.43
CA VAL A 173 -2.96 14.33 -1.56
C VAL A 173 -2.49 15.75 -1.23
N ALA A 174 -2.77 16.25 -0.03
CA ALA A 174 -2.30 17.55 0.44
C ALA A 174 -0.76 17.62 0.46
N PHE A 175 -0.10 16.54 0.90
CA PHE A 175 1.36 16.42 0.85
C PHE A 175 1.92 16.51 -0.58
N ASP A 176 1.33 15.79 -1.55
CA ASP A 176 1.78 15.89 -2.96
C ASP A 176 1.59 17.31 -3.52
N GLY A 177 0.52 17.99 -3.12
CA GLY A 177 0.28 19.40 -3.44
C GLY A 177 1.37 20.31 -2.89
N ALA A 178 1.63 20.25 -1.58
CA ALA A 178 2.64 21.05 -0.90
C ALA A 178 4.05 20.84 -1.49
N ARG A 179 4.39 19.60 -1.86
CA ARG A 179 5.65 19.29 -2.56
C ARG A 179 5.77 20.06 -3.89
N ARG A 180 4.71 20.09 -4.69
CA ARG A 180 4.72 20.80 -5.98
C ARG A 180 4.87 22.30 -5.78
N GLU A 181 4.18 22.86 -4.78
CA GLU A 181 4.32 24.27 -4.41
C GLU A 181 5.76 24.60 -3.99
N LEU A 182 6.38 23.76 -3.16
CA LEU A 182 7.79 23.91 -2.78
C LEU A 182 8.71 23.89 -4.01
N ARG A 183 8.53 22.91 -4.90
CA ARG A 183 9.29 22.85 -6.16
C ARG A 183 9.12 24.13 -6.99
N HIS A 184 7.90 24.64 -7.12
CA HIS A 184 7.64 25.86 -7.86
C HIS A 184 8.29 27.09 -7.22
N ALA A 185 8.24 27.19 -5.88
CA ALA A 185 8.88 28.27 -5.14
C ALA A 185 10.41 28.26 -5.32
N ILE A 186 11.02 27.07 -5.33
CA ILE A 186 12.47 26.91 -5.53
C ILE A 186 12.90 27.17 -6.98
N ILE A 187 12.13 26.73 -7.97
CA ILE A 187 12.47 26.97 -9.40
C ILE A 187 12.27 28.44 -9.80
N ALA A 188 11.31 29.13 -9.18
CA ALA A 188 11.05 30.54 -9.45
C ALA A 188 12.06 31.49 -8.79
N HIS A 189 12.89 30.96 -7.89
CA HIS A 189 13.96 31.68 -7.21
C HIS A 189 15.22 31.74 -8.07
#